data_AF-A0A8J6JZT0-F1
#
_entry.id   AF-A0A8J6JZT0-F1
#
_cell.length_a   1.000
_cell.length_b   1.000
_cell.length_c   1.000
_cell.angle_alpha   90.00
_cell.angle_beta   90.00
_cell.angle_gamma   90.00
#
_symmetry.space_group_name_H-M   'P 1'
#
loop_
_entity.id
_entity.type
_entity.pdbx_description
1 polymer ?
#
loop_
_entity_poly.entity_id
_entity_poly.type
_entity_poly.pdbx_seq_one_letter_code
_entity_poly.pdbx_strand_id
1 'polypeptide(L)'
;MPFEPDKSQPPEKEPSDEPSGANRNSSGADVSEESVRKRIRQNTPSPHRGNTPQASPPRFVSVEELMDAAKGVTNMALAHEIVVNGGFQIKPMELPQGSLERTVRDIVHKAFWDCLETQFSEDPPVYDHAIILLGEIKEALFSFLLPGHTRLRNQINEVLDLELIKQEAENRVLDIPKLANFTIGMMGTLCAPARDEEVRKLRDIKEPVPLFRAIFAVLDLMKLDMANFAISSIRPHLMQQSVEYERKKFQDFFDKQPNSLESVTSWLQESAADLTAKDSAAASSGSLCPISVLNHAYIRLLTWDHESKAFPETVVMDQIRFQEMKLEVTQITLLGTLLLIIQNSTSPSVTSNTAFMDRMKSIIRLLLEGVGSP
;
A
#
# COMPACT_ATOMS: atom_id res chain seq x y z
N MET A 1 29.79 -26.80 -12.70
CA MET A 1 29.65 -28.22 -13.10
C MET A 1 28.66 -28.87 -12.16
N PRO A 2 27.72 -29.72 -12.64
CA PRO A 2 26.60 -30.20 -11.85
C PRO A 2 26.82 -31.58 -11.24
N PHE A 3 26.16 -31.87 -10.11
CA PHE A 3 25.78 -33.22 -9.68
C PHE A 3 24.51 -33.17 -8.81
N GLU A 4 23.49 -33.88 -9.24
CA GLU A 4 22.37 -34.41 -8.42
C GLU A 4 22.58 -35.94 -8.26
N PRO A 5 21.61 -36.72 -7.74
CA PRO A 5 21.17 -36.77 -6.35
C PRO A 5 21.21 -38.22 -5.80
N ASP A 6 20.73 -38.46 -4.57
CA ASP A 6 20.12 -39.78 -4.25
C ASP A 6 19.06 -39.71 -3.13
N LYS A 7 18.24 -40.76 -3.00
CA LYS A 7 17.17 -40.96 -2.00
C LYS A 7 17.45 -42.22 -1.17
N SER A 8 17.02 -42.25 0.10
CA SER A 8 16.84 -43.51 0.84
C SER A 8 15.84 -43.41 2.01
N GLN A 9 15.08 -44.49 2.20
CA GLN A 9 14.11 -44.82 3.26
C GLN A 9 13.95 -46.36 3.26
N PRO A 10 13.34 -47.03 4.26
CA PRO A 10 13.18 -46.73 5.69
C PRO A 10 13.98 -47.79 6.51
N PRO A 11 13.52 -48.60 7.52
CA PRO A 11 12.19 -49.22 7.75
C PRO A 11 11.62 -49.11 9.20
N GLU A 12 10.53 -49.83 9.47
CA GLU A 12 9.69 -49.79 10.70
C GLU A 12 10.10 -50.81 11.79
N LYS A 13 9.53 -50.67 13.01
CA LYS A 13 9.23 -51.82 13.92
C LYS A 13 8.30 -51.46 15.10
N GLU A 14 7.36 -52.37 15.36
CA GLU A 14 6.51 -52.53 16.57
C GLU A 14 6.73 -53.98 17.12
N PRO A 15 6.07 -54.54 18.18
CA PRO A 15 4.75 -54.19 18.77
C PRO A 15 4.59 -54.28 20.32
N SER A 16 3.34 -54.06 20.78
CA SER A 16 2.59 -54.70 21.90
C SER A 16 3.11 -54.70 23.36
N ASP A 17 2.28 -54.21 24.29
CA ASP A 17 1.47 -55.09 25.19
C ASP A 17 0.32 -54.34 25.92
N GLU A 18 -0.69 -55.08 26.39
CA GLU A 18 -1.86 -54.63 27.21
C GLU A 18 -2.01 -55.60 28.42
N PRO A 19 -2.75 -55.29 29.52
CA PRO A 19 -4.17 -55.70 29.53
C PRO A 19 -5.16 -54.95 30.47
N SER A 20 -6.42 -54.89 30.02
CA SER A 20 -7.67 -55.15 30.79
C SER A 20 -8.13 -54.30 32.01
N GLY A 21 -9.39 -53.87 31.96
CA GLY A 21 -10.22 -53.50 33.12
C GLY A 21 -11.66 -53.14 32.69
N ALA A 22 -12.67 -53.95 33.06
CA ALA A 22 -14.02 -53.86 32.48
C ALA A 22 -15.14 -53.60 33.50
N ASN A 23 -16.26 -52.99 33.07
CA ASN A 23 -17.58 -53.62 33.22
C ASN A 23 -18.70 -53.03 32.32
N ARG A 24 -19.91 -53.62 32.39
CA ARG A 24 -21.16 -53.28 31.68
C ARG A 24 -22.35 -53.36 32.69
N ASN A 25 -23.65 -53.12 32.39
CA ASN A 25 -24.34 -53.05 31.09
C ASN A 25 -25.61 -52.15 31.11
N SER A 26 -26.24 -52.03 29.93
CA SER A 26 -27.48 -51.34 29.53
C SER A 26 -28.83 -51.76 30.16
N SER A 27 -29.78 -50.83 30.28
CA SER A 27 -31.27 -50.96 30.17
C SER A 27 -31.99 -49.59 30.30
N GLY A 28 -33.26 -49.36 29.90
CA GLY A 28 -34.13 -50.16 29.03
C GLY A 28 -35.68 -50.02 29.21
N ALA A 29 -36.32 -48.98 28.63
CA ALA A 29 -37.80 -48.81 28.41
C ALA A 29 -38.73 -48.73 29.68
N ASP A 30 -40.00 -48.26 29.70
CA ASP A 30 -40.85 -47.31 28.91
C ASP A 30 -42.21 -47.09 29.68
N VAL A 31 -43.15 -46.22 29.21
CA VAL A 31 -44.60 -46.03 29.64
C VAL A 31 -44.82 -45.30 31.00
N SER A 32 -45.61 -44.20 31.22
CA SER A 32 -46.91 -43.60 30.74
C SER A 32 -48.19 -44.05 31.51
N GLU A 33 -49.30 -43.30 31.68
CA GLU A 33 -49.75 -41.95 31.19
C GLU A 33 -49.71 -40.86 32.32
N GLU A 34 -50.72 -40.10 32.83
CA GLU A 34 -52.20 -39.94 32.63
C GLU A 34 -52.66 -38.46 32.50
N SER A 35 -53.77 -38.27 31.78
CA SER A 35 -54.46 -37.04 31.33
C SER A 35 -55.32 -36.20 32.30
N VAL A 36 -55.40 -34.88 32.02
CA VAL A 36 -56.65 -34.04 32.04
C VAL A 36 -56.54 -32.93 30.95
N ARG A 37 -57.13 -33.01 29.74
CA ARG A 37 -58.52 -32.67 29.29
C ARG A 37 -58.96 -31.19 29.53
N LYS A 38 -59.62 -30.43 28.61
CA LYS A 38 -59.99 -30.54 27.16
C LYS A 38 -60.62 -29.22 26.64
N ARG A 39 -60.82 -29.09 25.30
CA ARG A 39 -61.54 -28.04 24.47
C ARG A 39 -60.59 -27.02 23.78
N ILE A 40 -60.41 -26.89 22.44
CA ILE A 40 -61.10 -27.21 21.16
C ILE A 40 -61.82 -26.00 20.51
N ARG A 41 -61.56 -25.80 19.19
CA ARG A 41 -62.06 -24.82 18.20
C ARG A 41 -61.14 -23.58 17.99
N GLN A 42 -60.89 -23.09 16.77
CA GLN A 42 -61.41 -23.48 15.44
C GLN A 42 -60.42 -23.13 14.30
N ASN A 43 -60.27 -24.00 13.28
CA ASN A 43 -59.58 -23.67 12.03
C ASN A 43 -60.59 -23.23 10.96
N THR A 44 -60.21 -22.25 10.12
CA THR A 44 -60.79 -22.01 8.79
C THR A 44 -59.67 -21.63 7.81
N PRO A 45 -59.67 -22.13 6.55
CA PRO A 45 -58.59 -21.87 5.59
C PRO A 45 -58.98 -20.79 4.56
N SER A 46 -57.99 -20.06 4.03
CA SER A 46 -58.06 -19.32 2.76
C SER A 46 -56.64 -19.06 2.19
N PRO A 47 -56.49 -18.81 0.88
CA PRO A 47 -55.26 -19.23 0.17
C PRO A 47 -54.35 -18.11 -0.34
N HIS A 48 -53.14 -18.53 -0.74
CA HIS A 48 -52.18 -17.86 -1.63
C HIS A 48 -51.59 -16.49 -1.23
N ARG A 49 -50.33 -16.51 -0.79
CA ARG A 49 -49.28 -15.72 -1.47
C ARG A 49 -47.94 -16.47 -1.45
N GLY A 50 -47.11 -16.23 -2.46
CA GLY A 50 -45.95 -17.08 -2.78
C GLY A 50 -44.67 -16.78 -1.98
N ASN A 51 -43.64 -17.61 -2.22
CA ASN A 51 -42.34 -17.54 -1.56
C ASN A 51 -41.66 -16.17 -1.75
N THR A 52 -41.54 -15.40 -0.68
CA THR A 52 -40.50 -14.39 -0.52
C THR A 52 -39.29 -15.03 0.19
N PRO A 53 -38.05 -14.90 -0.32
CA PRO A 53 -36.87 -15.22 0.46
C PRO A 53 -36.88 -14.42 1.77
N GLN A 54 -36.70 -15.07 2.92
CA GLN A 54 -36.56 -14.32 4.17
C GLN A 54 -35.18 -13.66 4.21
N ALA A 55 -35.16 -12.33 4.21
CA ALA A 55 -33.94 -11.57 4.46
C ALA A 55 -33.36 -11.98 5.82
N SER A 56 -32.11 -12.40 5.83
CA SER A 56 -31.39 -12.68 7.08
C SER A 56 -31.27 -11.40 7.92
N PRO A 57 -31.36 -11.48 9.26
CA PRO A 57 -31.20 -10.30 10.10
C PRO A 57 -29.80 -9.67 9.90
N PRO A 58 -29.67 -8.34 9.93
CA PRO A 58 -28.41 -7.66 9.67
C PRO A 58 -27.35 -8.10 10.68
N ARG A 59 -26.26 -8.68 10.17
CA ARG A 59 -25.11 -9.12 10.97
C ARG A 59 -24.36 -7.88 11.44
N PHE A 60 -24.46 -7.55 12.73
CA PHE A 60 -23.69 -6.47 13.33
C PHE A 60 -22.19 -6.76 13.20
N VAL A 61 -21.53 -6.05 12.27
CA VAL A 61 -20.08 -6.12 12.08
C VAL A 61 -19.40 -5.46 13.28
N SER A 62 -18.43 -6.14 13.89
CA SER A 62 -17.70 -5.60 15.04
C SER A 62 -16.72 -4.50 14.61
N VAL A 63 -16.37 -3.59 15.54
CA VAL A 63 -15.36 -2.53 15.27
C VAL A 63 -14.01 -3.15 14.91
N GLU A 64 -13.64 -4.25 15.55
CA GLU A 64 -12.43 -5.02 15.23
C GLU A 64 -12.47 -5.57 13.79
N GLU A 65 -13.60 -6.16 13.38
CA GLU A 65 -13.80 -6.68 12.03
C GLU A 65 -13.84 -5.58 10.96
N LEU A 66 -14.31 -4.37 11.30
CA LEU A 66 -14.21 -3.18 10.45
C LEU A 66 -12.75 -2.68 10.34
N MET A 67 -11.99 -2.66 11.44
CA MET A 67 -10.58 -2.28 11.41
C MET A 67 -9.72 -3.28 10.63
N ASP A 68 -9.96 -4.58 10.80
CA ASP A 68 -9.24 -5.61 10.05
C ASP A 68 -9.67 -5.68 8.57
N ALA A 69 -10.93 -5.35 8.25
CA ALA A 69 -11.35 -5.12 6.87
C ALA A 69 -10.61 -3.90 6.27
N ALA A 70 -10.50 -2.78 6.99
CA ALA A 70 -9.77 -1.59 6.53
C ALA A 70 -8.27 -1.85 6.32
N LYS A 71 -7.61 -2.56 7.26
CA LYS A 71 -6.23 -3.07 7.09
C LYS A 71 -6.12 -4.01 5.88
N GLY A 72 -7.12 -4.87 5.67
CA GLY A 72 -7.18 -5.77 4.52
C GLY A 72 -7.26 -5.03 3.17
N VAL A 73 -8.12 -4.02 3.06
CA VAL A 73 -8.29 -3.20 1.85
C VAL A 73 -7.06 -2.33 1.58
N THR A 74 -6.48 -1.71 2.61
CA THR A 74 -5.24 -0.90 2.44
C THR A 74 -4.04 -1.77 2.04
N ASN A 75 -3.89 -2.97 2.59
CA ASN A 75 -2.87 -3.92 2.17
C ASN A 75 -3.10 -4.44 0.74
N MET A 76 -4.36 -4.64 0.32
CA MET A 76 -4.71 -5.02 -1.04
C MET A 76 -4.36 -3.91 -2.04
N ALA A 77 -4.78 -2.67 -1.77
CA ALA A 77 -4.44 -1.52 -2.59
C ALA A 77 -2.92 -1.29 -2.69
N LEU A 78 -2.18 -1.45 -1.59
CA LEU A 78 -0.72 -1.35 -1.61
C LEU A 78 -0.06 -2.46 -2.44
N ALA A 79 -0.54 -3.71 -2.34
CA ALA A 79 -0.03 -4.81 -3.15
C ALA A 79 -0.30 -4.58 -4.65
N HIS A 80 -1.50 -4.10 -4.98
CA HIS A 80 -1.90 -3.71 -6.33
C HIS A 80 -1.01 -2.57 -6.87
N GLU A 81 -0.79 -1.49 -6.10
CA GLU A 81 0.11 -0.40 -6.49
C GLU A 81 1.54 -0.86 -6.74
N ILE A 82 2.09 -1.71 -5.86
CA ILE A 82 3.44 -2.25 -6.05
C ILE A 82 3.55 -3.09 -7.32
N VAL A 83 2.48 -3.80 -7.72
CA VAL A 83 2.46 -4.68 -8.90
C VAL A 83 2.22 -3.91 -10.21
N VAL A 84 1.23 -3.02 -10.26
CA VAL A 84 0.84 -2.31 -11.48
C VAL A 84 1.74 -1.10 -11.75
N ASN A 85 2.08 -0.32 -10.72
CA ASN A 85 2.97 0.81 -10.88
C ASN A 85 4.43 0.35 -10.76
N GLY A 86 5.06 0.04 -11.90
CA GLY A 86 6.49 -0.30 -11.98
C GLY A 86 7.44 0.79 -11.45
N GLY A 87 6.97 2.05 -11.39
CA GLY A 87 7.68 3.17 -10.78
C GLY A 87 7.39 3.39 -9.28
N PHE A 88 6.57 2.55 -8.63
CA PHE A 88 6.20 2.73 -7.23
C PHE A 88 7.42 2.79 -6.31
N GLN A 89 7.50 3.85 -5.51
CA GLN A 89 8.49 4.10 -4.48
C GLN A 89 7.80 4.81 -3.30
N ILE A 90 8.16 4.46 -2.07
CA ILE A 90 7.84 5.22 -0.87
C ILE A 90 8.62 6.55 -0.95
N LYS A 91 7.87 7.65 -0.98
CA LYS A 91 8.39 9.02 -0.90
C LYS A 91 8.52 9.47 0.57
N PRO A 92 9.35 10.48 0.88
CA PRO A 92 9.31 11.17 2.16
C PRO A 92 7.90 11.68 2.50
N MET A 93 7.54 11.71 3.79
CA MET A 93 6.25 12.24 4.24
C MET A 93 6.27 13.78 4.23
N GLU A 94 5.98 14.38 3.08
CA GLU A 94 5.84 15.83 2.94
C GLU A 94 4.51 16.31 3.52
N LEU A 95 4.55 16.95 4.70
CA LEU A 95 3.39 17.61 5.26
C LEU A 95 3.09 18.92 4.50
N PRO A 96 1.79 19.20 4.18
CA PRO A 96 1.38 20.44 3.53
C PRO A 96 1.91 21.69 4.24
N GLN A 97 2.31 22.69 3.44
CA GLN A 97 2.82 23.95 3.95
C GLN A 97 1.73 24.68 4.76
N GLY A 98 2.07 25.14 5.96
CA GLY A 98 1.13 25.79 6.88
C GLY A 98 0.22 24.85 7.67
N SER A 99 0.40 23.51 7.61
CA SER A 99 -0.40 22.60 8.45
C SER A 99 -0.04 22.74 9.94
N LEU A 100 -1.04 22.54 10.81
CA LEU A 100 -0.82 22.54 12.26
C LEU A 100 0.12 21.41 12.69
N GLU A 101 -0.03 20.22 12.11
CA GLU A 101 0.85 19.06 12.40
C GLU A 101 2.32 19.39 12.08
N ARG A 102 2.58 20.04 10.93
CA ARG A 102 3.93 20.46 10.55
C ARG A 102 4.49 21.48 11.52
N THR A 103 3.69 22.48 11.88
CA THR A 103 4.07 23.51 12.84
C THR A 103 4.40 22.91 14.21
N VAL A 104 3.61 21.94 14.68
CA VAL A 104 3.88 21.22 15.93
C VAL A 104 5.14 20.36 15.82
N ARG A 105 5.32 19.61 14.72
CA ARG A 105 6.51 18.78 14.46
C ARG A 105 7.78 19.63 14.45
N ASP A 106 7.79 20.72 13.70
CA ASP A 106 8.92 21.63 13.57
C ASP A 106 9.27 22.31 14.92
N ILE A 107 8.26 22.69 15.73
CA ILE A 107 8.46 23.23 17.09
C ILE A 107 9.04 22.18 18.05
N VAL A 108 8.50 20.95 18.06
CA VAL A 108 8.97 19.87 18.95
C VAL A 108 10.39 19.44 18.59
N HIS A 109 10.68 19.27 17.30
CA HIS A 109 12.03 18.95 16.83
C HIS A 109 13.01 20.06 17.21
N LYS A 110 12.65 21.33 17.01
CA LYS A 110 13.49 22.45 17.44
C LYS A 110 13.73 22.43 18.94
N ALA A 111 12.69 22.36 19.76
CA ALA A 111 12.81 22.38 21.22
C ALA A 111 13.70 21.24 21.77
N PHE A 112 13.65 20.06 21.16
CA PHE A 112 14.55 18.95 21.48
C PHE A 112 16.03 19.31 21.20
N TRP A 113 16.33 19.84 20.01
CA TRP A 113 17.72 20.17 19.67
C TRP A 113 18.26 21.41 20.42
N ASP A 114 17.41 22.40 20.70
CA ASP A 114 17.75 23.56 21.53
C ASP A 114 18.06 23.12 22.98
N CYS A 115 17.37 22.08 23.48
CA CYS A 115 17.67 21.44 24.76
C CYS A 115 19.03 20.71 24.74
N LEU A 116 19.34 19.93 23.69
CA LEU A 116 20.64 19.27 23.54
C LEU A 116 21.80 20.29 23.45
N GLU A 117 21.60 21.40 22.75
CA GLU A 117 22.57 22.50 22.67
C GLU A 117 22.77 23.20 24.03
N THR A 118 21.70 23.31 24.83
CA THR A 118 21.77 23.79 26.22
C THR A 118 22.59 22.82 27.09
N GLN A 119 22.32 21.51 27.03
CA GLN A 119 23.03 20.50 27.83
C GLN A 119 24.54 20.43 27.55
N PHE A 120 24.98 20.63 26.31
CA PHE A 120 26.40 20.74 25.97
C PHE A 120 27.03 22.09 26.36
N SER A 121 26.21 23.11 26.67
CA SER A 121 26.65 24.45 27.08
C SER A 121 26.68 24.66 28.61
N GLU A 122 26.16 23.69 29.37
CA GLU A 122 26.25 23.69 30.84
C GLU A 122 27.68 23.36 31.32
N ASP A 123 28.06 23.87 32.50
CA ASP A 123 29.29 23.45 33.19
C ASP A 123 28.93 22.82 34.55
N PRO A 124 29.05 21.49 34.72
CA PRO A 124 29.54 20.53 33.73
C PRO A 124 28.51 20.18 32.63
N PRO A 125 28.97 19.80 31.42
CA PRO A 125 28.07 19.40 30.34
C PRO A 125 27.34 18.09 30.65
N VAL A 126 26.07 18.05 30.28
CA VAL A 126 25.18 16.89 30.44
C VAL A 126 25.06 16.14 29.11
N TYR A 127 25.00 14.81 29.16
CA TYR A 127 25.03 13.95 27.97
C TYR A 127 23.75 13.10 27.77
N ASP A 128 22.74 13.24 28.62
CA ASP A 128 21.56 12.36 28.67
C ASP A 128 20.86 12.22 27.30
N HIS A 129 20.53 13.34 26.64
CA HIS A 129 19.92 13.30 25.30
C HIS A 129 20.88 12.77 24.22
N ALA A 130 22.20 12.99 24.36
CA ALA A 130 23.19 12.46 23.44
C ALA A 130 23.31 10.93 23.53
N ILE A 131 23.18 10.35 24.73
CA ILE A 131 23.16 8.89 24.95
C ILE A 131 21.89 8.28 24.33
N ILE A 132 20.73 8.94 24.46
CA ILE A 132 19.48 8.52 23.80
C ILE A 132 19.66 8.50 22.28
N LEU A 133 20.20 9.58 21.69
CA LEU A 133 20.46 9.67 20.25
C LEU A 133 21.46 8.60 19.76
N LEU A 134 22.49 8.28 20.55
CA LEU A 134 23.41 7.19 20.23
C LEU A 134 22.73 5.81 20.28
N GLY A 135 21.75 5.62 21.16
CA GLY A 135 20.89 4.44 21.19
C GLY A 135 19.97 4.34 19.97
N GLU A 136 19.32 5.44 19.56
CA GLU A 136 18.51 5.48 18.34
C GLU A 136 19.35 5.25 17.07
N ILE A 137 20.58 5.79 17.02
CA ILE A 137 21.55 5.51 15.95
C ILE A 137 21.90 4.02 15.92
N LYS A 138 22.17 3.40 17.07
CA LYS A 138 22.48 1.97 17.19
C LYS A 138 21.35 1.10 16.62
N GLU A 139 20.11 1.36 17.01
CA GLU A 139 18.94 0.62 16.51
C GLU A 139 18.65 0.91 15.02
N ALA A 140 18.87 2.15 14.56
CA ALA A 140 18.79 2.47 13.13
C ALA A 140 19.82 1.68 12.32
N LEU A 141 21.08 1.61 12.75
CA LEU A 141 22.11 0.78 12.12
C LEU A 141 21.76 -0.71 12.16
N PHE A 142 21.20 -1.21 13.26
CA PHE A 142 20.70 -2.59 13.33
C PHE A 142 19.51 -2.87 12.41
N SER A 143 18.69 -1.88 12.08
CA SER A 143 17.56 -2.05 11.15
C SER A 143 18.00 -2.36 9.72
N PHE A 144 19.20 -1.91 9.31
CA PHE A 144 19.79 -2.18 8.00
C PHE A 144 20.51 -3.54 7.92
N LEU A 145 20.74 -4.22 9.06
CA LEU A 145 21.54 -5.46 9.10
C LEU A 145 20.65 -6.71 9.05
N LEU A 146 20.79 -7.49 7.97
CA LEU A 146 20.20 -8.83 7.89
C LEU A 146 20.71 -9.74 9.04
N PRO A 147 19.95 -10.77 9.45
CA PRO A 147 20.34 -11.65 10.57
C PRO A 147 21.72 -12.30 10.42
N GLY A 148 22.19 -12.53 9.19
CA GLY A 148 23.52 -13.10 8.91
C GLY A 148 24.70 -12.14 9.14
N HIS A 149 24.48 -10.83 9.35
CA HIS A 149 25.55 -9.83 9.47
C HIS A 149 26.17 -9.77 10.88
N THR A 150 26.44 -10.92 11.49
CA THR A 150 26.92 -11.06 12.89
C THR A 150 28.17 -10.24 13.16
N ARG A 151 29.18 -10.25 12.26
CA ARG A 151 30.41 -9.45 12.40
C ARG A 151 30.13 -7.95 12.55
N LEU A 152 29.19 -7.40 11.77
CA LEU A 152 28.83 -5.98 11.84
C LEU A 152 27.99 -5.67 13.09
N ARG A 153 27.08 -6.58 13.46
CA ARG A 153 26.29 -6.46 14.71
C ARG A 153 27.19 -6.45 15.95
N ASN A 154 28.24 -7.27 15.98
CA ASN A 154 29.23 -7.26 17.07
C ASN A 154 30.01 -5.94 17.10
N GLN A 155 30.55 -5.49 15.98
CA GLN A 155 31.30 -4.21 15.91
C GLN A 155 30.46 -3.00 16.33
N ILE A 156 29.16 -2.98 16.00
CA ILE A 156 28.24 -1.93 16.49
C ILE A 156 28.02 -2.05 18.00
N ASN A 157 27.86 -3.26 18.55
CA ASN A 157 27.72 -3.45 20.00
C ASN A 157 28.99 -3.07 20.77
N GLU A 158 30.18 -3.39 20.24
CA GLU A 158 31.49 -3.13 20.87
C GLU A 158 31.82 -1.63 20.94
N VAL A 159 31.34 -0.81 20.00
CA VAL A 159 31.64 0.63 19.93
C VAL A 159 30.47 1.52 20.38
N LEU A 160 29.22 1.08 20.18
CA LEU A 160 28.02 1.73 20.71
C LEU A 160 27.46 0.94 21.89
N ASP A 161 28.30 0.67 22.89
CA ASP A 161 27.84 0.18 24.19
C ASP A 161 27.32 1.35 25.03
N LEU A 162 26.01 1.38 25.29
CA LEU A 162 25.35 2.48 25.99
C LEU A 162 25.65 2.50 27.49
N GLU A 163 26.00 1.36 28.10
CA GLU A 163 26.42 1.31 29.50
C GLU A 163 27.83 1.87 29.65
N LEU A 164 28.74 1.50 28.76
CA LEU A 164 30.10 2.05 28.72
C LEU A 164 30.10 3.54 28.37
N ILE A 165 29.34 3.96 27.35
CA ILE A 165 29.22 5.37 26.96
C ILE A 165 28.67 6.24 28.10
N LYS A 166 27.71 5.71 28.89
CA LYS A 166 27.22 6.40 30.09
C LYS A 166 28.30 6.54 31.17
N GLN A 167 29.11 5.49 31.40
CA GLN A 167 30.26 5.55 32.32
C GLN A 167 31.34 6.53 31.82
N GLU A 168 31.63 6.58 30.52
CA GLU A 168 32.55 7.56 29.93
C GLU A 168 32.02 8.99 30.09
N ALA A 169 30.70 9.20 29.97
CA ALA A 169 30.06 10.50 30.19
C ALA A 169 30.13 10.95 31.67
N GLU A 170 29.75 10.07 32.61
CA GLU A 170 29.81 10.35 34.06
C GLU A 170 31.22 10.70 34.53
N ASN A 171 32.25 10.07 33.94
CA ASN A 171 33.66 10.36 34.22
C ASN A 171 34.26 11.50 33.38
N ARG A 172 33.49 12.13 32.48
CA ARG A 172 33.91 13.21 31.55
C ARG A 172 35.05 12.82 30.58
N VAL A 173 35.07 11.57 30.12
CA VAL A 173 36.06 11.02 29.17
C VAL A 173 35.46 10.78 27.77
N LEU A 174 34.14 10.93 27.62
CA LEU A 174 33.40 10.64 26.38
C LEU A 174 33.90 11.42 25.15
N ASP A 175 34.28 10.69 24.09
CA ASP A 175 34.75 11.23 22.81
C ASP A 175 33.64 11.15 21.74
N ILE A 176 32.79 12.18 21.68
CA ILE A 176 31.72 12.30 20.66
C ILE A 176 32.29 12.25 19.22
N PRO A 177 33.37 12.98 18.86
CA PRO A 177 33.99 12.87 17.53
C PRO A 177 34.37 11.45 17.11
N LYS A 178 34.94 10.62 18.00
CA LYS A 178 35.26 9.21 17.75
C LYS A 178 34.01 8.37 17.46
N LEU A 179 32.96 8.51 18.28
CA LEU A 179 31.69 7.79 18.09
C LEU A 179 30.97 8.21 16.81
N ALA A 180 30.99 9.50 16.47
CA ALA A 180 30.43 10.02 15.23
C ALA A 180 31.21 9.53 14.00
N ASN A 181 32.56 9.53 14.05
CA ASN A 181 33.38 8.99 12.95
C ASN A 181 33.15 7.49 12.73
N PHE A 182 32.98 6.69 13.82
CA PHE A 182 32.57 5.30 13.69
C PHE A 182 31.18 5.16 13.05
N THR A 183 30.22 5.97 13.48
CA THR A 183 28.84 5.98 12.94
C THR A 183 28.83 6.30 11.45
N ILE A 184 29.50 7.39 11.02
CA ILE A 184 29.64 7.78 9.60
C ILE A 184 30.37 6.69 8.81
N GLY A 185 31.38 6.05 9.40
CA GLY A 185 32.08 4.91 8.81
C GLY A 185 31.14 3.72 8.57
N MET A 186 30.33 3.35 9.57
CA MET A 186 29.36 2.26 9.46
C MET A 186 28.27 2.58 8.44
N MET A 187 27.71 3.80 8.45
CA MET A 187 26.76 4.29 7.45
C MET A 187 27.34 4.16 6.03
N GLY A 188 28.59 4.59 5.83
CA GLY A 188 29.31 4.44 4.55
C GLY A 188 29.62 3.00 4.12
N THR A 189 29.39 2.00 4.98
CA THR A 189 29.45 0.57 4.60
C THR A 189 28.08 -0.07 4.39
N LEU A 190 26.99 0.66 4.68
CA LEU A 190 25.60 0.17 4.64
C LEU A 190 24.71 0.97 3.66
N CYS A 191 25.12 2.16 3.25
CA CYS A 191 24.36 2.98 2.31
C CYS A 191 24.50 2.51 0.85
N ALA A 192 23.53 2.88 0.01
CA ALA A 192 23.66 2.76 -1.43
C ALA A 192 24.65 3.82 -1.98
N PRO A 193 25.37 3.56 -3.09
CA PRO A 193 26.36 4.49 -3.66
C PRO A 193 25.84 5.91 -3.98
N ALA A 194 24.52 6.05 -4.15
CA ALA A 194 23.85 7.35 -4.32
C ALA A 194 23.89 8.25 -3.07
N ARG A 195 24.31 7.74 -1.90
CA ARG A 195 24.42 8.47 -0.63
C ARG A 195 25.86 8.74 -0.20
N ASP A 196 26.85 8.20 -0.89
CA ASP A 196 28.29 8.36 -0.56
C ASP A 196 28.72 9.84 -0.49
N GLU A 197 28.04 10.72 -1.24
CA GLU A 197 28.25 12.17 -1.20
C GLU A 197 27.72 12.80 0.09
N GLU A 198 26.50 12.45 0.51
CA GLU A 198 25.90 12.95 1.76
C GLU A 198 26.66 12.43 2.99
N VAL A 199 27.03 11.14 2.99
CA VAL A 199 27.87 10.52 4.03
C VAL A 199 29.26 11.18 4.11
N ARG A 200 29.77 11.74 3.00
CA ARG A 200 31.04 12.50 3.01
C ARG A 200 30.87 13.85 3.70
N LYS A 201 29.81 14.61 3.38
CA LYS A 201 29.52 15.93 3.99
C LYS A 201 29.38 15.85 5.53
N LEU A 202 28.91 14.73 6.07
CA LEU A 202 28.87 14.50 7.53
C LEU A 202 30.24 14.66 8.20
N ARG A 203 31.36 14.43 7.49
CA ARG A 203 32.72 14.54 8.03
C ARG A 203 33.24 15.98 8.12
N ASP A 204 32.61 16.91 7.41
CA ASP A 204 32.99 18.33 7.44
C ASP A 204 32.36 19.08 8.63
N ILE A 205 31.30 18.52 9.21
CA ILE A 205 30.56 19.09 10.34
C ILE A 205 31.29 18.74 11.66
N LYS A 206 31.74 19.78 12.38
CA LYS A 206 32.52 19.63 13.62
C LYS A 206 31.71 19.84 14.91
N GLU A 207 30.58 20.52 14.82
CA GLU A 207 29.72 20.83 15.96
C GLU A 207 28.77 19.66 16.24
N PRO A 208 28.62 19.20 17.50
CA PRO A 208 27.94 17.94 17.79
C PRO A 208 26.44 17.99 17.48
N VAL A 209 25.75 19.10 17.77
CA VAL A 209 24.29 19.22 17.52
C VAL A 209 23.96 19.23 16.03
N PRO A 210 24.60 20.06 15.16
CA PRO A 210 24.45 19.94 13.71
C PRO A 210 24.86 18.58 13.15
N LEU A 211 25.89 17.94 13.73
CA LEU A 211 26.35 16.63 13.29
C LEU A 211 25.32 15.53 13.57
N PHE A 212 24.74 15.48 14.77
CA PHE A 212 23.62 14.58 15.07
C PHE A 212 22.42 14.86 14.16
N ARG A 213 22.00 16.12 14.00
CA ARG A 213 20.90 16.50 13.08
C ARG A 213 21.13 15.96 11.66
N ALA A 214 22.35 16.08 11.13
CA ALA A 214 22.70 15.62 9.79
C ALA A 214 22.81 14.08 9.68
N ILE A 215 23.34 13.41 10.71
CA ILE A 215 23.38 11.93 10.78
C ILE A 215 21.96 11.36 10.70
N PHE A 216 21.01 11.87 11.48
CA PHE A 216 19.61 11.39 11.45
C PHE A 216 18.94 11.64 10.10
N ALA A 217 19.15 12.81 9.49
CA ALA A 217 18.62 13.09 8.15
C ALA A 217 19.13 12.10 7.09
N VAL A 218 20.39 11.69 7.14
CA VAL A 218 20.94 10.66 6.23
C VAL A 218 20.45 9.25 6.60
N LEU A 219 20.31 8.93 7.89
CA LEU A 219 19.74 7.65 8.33
C LEU A 219 18.29 7.47 7.87
N ASP A 220 17.46 8.52 7.89
CA ASP A 220 16.07 8.44 7.40
C ASP A 220 15.99 8.29 5.88
N LEU A 221 16.92 8.91 5.13
CA LEU A 221 17.09 8.64 3.69
C LEU A 221 17.51 7.18 3.45
N MET A 222 18.43 6.62 4.26
CA MET A 222 18.82 5.21 4.17
C MET A 222 17.66 4.25 4.48
N LYS A 223 16.76 4.58 5.42
CA LYS A 223 15.52 3.81 5.69
C LYS A 223 14.60 3.80 4.46
N LEU A 224 14.41 4.94 3.79
CA LEU A 224 13.62 5.03 2.56
C LEU A 224 14.26 4.24 1.41
N ASP A 225 15.58 4.37 1.21
CA ASP A 225 16.33 3.62 0.20
C ASP A 225 16.19 2.10 0.42
N MET A 226 16.30 1.63 1.68
CA MET A 226 16.15 0.22 2.03
C MET A 226 14.72 -0.30 1.85
N ALA A 227 13.70 0.48 2.20
CA ALA A 227 12.31 0.11 1.97
C ALA A 227 11.99 0.02 0.46
N ASN A 228 12.49 0.97 -0.34
CA ASN A 228 12.35 0.98 -1.80
C ASN A 228 13.11 -0.19 -2.46
N PHE A 229 14.28 -0.55 -1.95
CA PHE A 229 15.01 -1.74 -2.37
C PHE A 229 14.25 -3.04 -2.03
N ALA A 230 13.66 -3.13 -0.84
CA ALA A 230 12.86 -4.28 -0.43
C ALA A 230 11.61 -4.46 -1.31
N ILE A 231 10.89 -3.36 -1.60
CA ILE A 231 9.75 -3.36 -2.55
C ILE A 231 10.19 -3.82 -3.94
N SER A 232 11.29 -3.26 -4.45
CA SER A 232 11.84 -3.63 -5.77
C SER A 232 12.24 -5.11 -5.84
N SER A 233 12.74 -5.67 -4.73
CA SER A 233 13.16 -7.06 -4.61
C SER A 233 12.00 -8.04 -4.48
N ILE A 234 10.91 -7.67 -3.81
CA ILE A 234 9.73 -8.54 -3.63
C ILE A 234 8.72 -8.45 -4.78
N ARG A 235 8.70 -7.34 -5.55
CA ARG A 235 7.79 -7.13 -6.68
C ARG A 235 7.70 -8.33 -7.65
N PRO A 236 8.80 -8.98 -8.10
CA PRO A 236 8.70 -10.13 -9.01
C PRO A 236 7.92 -11.32 -8.42
N HIS A 237 7.94 -11.50 -7.10
CA HIS A 237 7.16 -12.52 -6.42
C HIS A 237 5.70 -12.10 -6.22
N LEU A 238 5.45 -10.82 -5.91
CA LEU A 238 4.08 -10.28 -5.85
C LEU A 238 3.37 -10.38 -7.21
N MET A 239 4.07 -10.06 -8.32
CA MET A 239 3.53 -10.20 -9.68
C MET A 239 3.12 -11.65 -10.01
N GLN A 240 3.80 -12.65 -9.47
CA GLN A 240 3.49 -14.07 -9.70
C GLN A 240 2.24 -14.57 -8.96
N GLN A 241 1.75 -13.84 -7.95
CA GLN A 241 0.64 -14.26 -7.09
C GLN A 241 -0.46 -13.19 -6.96
N SER A 242 -0.33 -12.06 -7.68
CA SER A 242 -1.21 -10.90 -7.58
C SER A 242 -2.65 -11.25 -7.95
N VAL A 243 -2.84 -11.98 -9.06
CA VAL A 243 -4.16 -12.34 -9.58
C VAL A 243 -4.92 -13.24 -8.61
N GLU A 244 -4.26 -14.23 -8.01
CA GLU A 244 -4.85 -15.10 -7.00
C GLU A 244 -5.15 -14.35 -5.69
N TYR A 245 -4.24 -13.46 -5.29
CA TYR A 245 -4.40 -12.65 -4.07
C TYR A 245 -5.56 -11.65 -4.19
N GLU A 246 -5.61 -10.86 -5.26
CA GLU A 246 -6.69 -9.91 -5.53
C GLU A 246 -8.04 -10.62 -5.67
N ARG A 247 -8.11 -11.71 -6.44
CA ARG A 247 -9.36 -12.50 -6.57
C ARG A 247 -9.84 -13.04 -5.21
N LYS A 248 -8.93 -13.56 -4.39
CA LYS A 248 -9.28 -14.03 -3.04
C LYS A 248 -9.74 -12.88 -2.16
N LYS A 249 -9.06 -11.73 -2.17
CA LYS A 249 -9.43 -10.56 -1.36
C LYS A 249 -10.75 -9.93 -1.81
N PHE A 250 -11.04 -9.93 -3.11
CA PHE A 250 -12.31 -9.50 -3.65
C PHE A 250 -13.45 -10.46 -3.26
N GLN A 251 -13.20 -11.78 -3.26
CA GLN A 251 -14.17 -12.77 -2.75
C GLN A 251 -14.40 -12.61 -1.23
N ASP A 252 -13.32 -12.46 -0.43
CA ASP A 252 -13.40 -12.18 1.01
C ASP A 252 -14.23 -10.92 1.33
N PHE A 253 -14.28 -9.95 0.40
CA PHE A 253 -15.09 -8.73 0.49
C PHE A 253 -16.53 -8.94 0.02
N PHE A 254 -16.74 -9.58 -1.14
CA PHE A 254 -18.06 -9.88 -1.70
C PHE A 254 -18.90 -10.77 -0.78
N ASP A 255 -18.29 -11.80 -0.17
CA ASP A 255 -18.95 -12.70 0.78
C ASP A 255 -19.44 -11.97 2.05
N LYS A 256 -18.86 -10.79 2.36
CA LYS A 256 -19.29 -9.90 3.46
C LYS A 256 -20.34 -8.87 3.02
N GLN A 257 -20.44 -8.57 1.72
CA GLN A 257 -21.36 -7.57 1.16
C GLN A 257 -22.03 -8.09 -0.13
N PRO A 258 -23.11 -8.89 -0.04
CA PRO A 258 -23.73 -9.53 -1.21
C PRO A 258 -24.38 -8.57 -2.22
N ASN A 259 -24.57 -7.30 -1.87
CA ASN A 259 -25.10 -6.25 -2.76
C ASN A 259 -24.00 -5.27 -3.25
N SER A 260 -22.71 -5.60 -3.11
CA SER A 260 -21.58 -4.68 -3.38
C SER A 260 -21.26 -4.40 -4.86
N LEU A 261 -22.11 -4.77 -5.81
CA LEU A 261 -21.83 -4.69 -7.26
C LEU A 261 -22.86 -3.82 -8.03
N GLU A 262 -23.55 -2.91 -7.35
CA GLU A 262 -24.56 -2.05 -7.97
C GLU A 262 -23.93 -1.10 -9.01
N SER A 263 -22.73 -0.55 -8.75
CA SER A 263 -22.04 0.37 -9.67
C SER A 263 -21.48 -0.38 -10.89
N VAL A 264 -20.83 -1.53 -10.69
CA VAL A 264 -20.43 -2.45 -11.78
C VAL A 264 -21.61 -2.86 -12.65
N THR A 265 -22.74 -3.22 -12.03
CA THR A 265 -23.95 -3.65 -12.76
C THR A 265 -24.53 -2.51 -13.60
N SER A 266 -24.65 -1.31 -13.02
CA SER A 266 -25.11 -0.10 -13.72
C SER A 266 -24.18 0.26 -14.88
N TRP A 267 -22.86 0.32 -14.64
CA TRP A 267 -21.84 0.65 -15.64
C TRP A 267 -21.88 -0.29 -16.86
N LEU A 268 -22.00 -1.61 -16.65
CA LEU A 268 -22.10 -2.59 -17.73
C LEU A 268 -23.44 -2.52 -18.47
N GLN A 269 -24.55 -2.28 -17.77
CA GLN A 269 -25.87 -2.11 -18.39
C GLN A 269 -25.95 -0.84 -19.25
N GLU A 270 -25.48 0.31 -18.74
CA GLU A 270 -25.42 1.54 -19.52
C GLU A 270 -24.50 1.39 -20.75
N SER A 271 -23.39 0.66 -20.62
CA SER A 271 -22.45 0.42 -21.73
C SER A 271 -23.03 -0.52 -22.81
N ALA A 272 -23.85 -1.51 -22.42
CA ALA A 272 -24.56 -2.38 -23.37
C ALA A 272 -25.71 -1.64 -24.09
N ALA A 273 -26.39 -0.72 -23.39
CA ALA A 273 -27.38 0.16 -23.99
C ALA A 273 -26.75 1.09 -25.03
N ASP A 274 -25.59 1.69 -24.73
CA ASP A 274 -24.85 2.54 -25.68
C ASP A 274 -24.41 1.80 -26.94
N LEU A 275 -23.97 0.54 -26.81
CA LEU A 275 -23.59 -0.29 -27.97
C LEU A 275 -24.82 -0.66 -28.80
N THR A 276 -25.89 -1.19 -28.19
CA THR A 276 -27.12 -1.53 -28.94
C THR A 276 -27.73 -0.31 -29.63
N ALA A 277 -27.67 0.89 -29.04
CA ALA A 277 -28.11 2.13 -29.67
C ALA A 277 -27.27 2.53 -30.90
N LYS A 278 -25.96 2.25 -30.91
CA LYS A 278 -25.06 2.53 -32.04
C LYS A 278 -25.17 1.47 -33.14
N ASP A 279 -25.20 0.19 -32.77
CA ASP A 279 -25.36 -0.94 -33.71
C ASP A 279 -26.75 -0.97 -34.35
N SER A 280 -27.76 -0.34 -33.74
CA SER A 280 -29.09 -0.14 -34.34
C SER A 280 -29.06 0.68 -35.66
N ALA A 281 -27.99 1.44 -35.93
CA ALA A 281 -27.77 2.10 -37.21
C ALA A 281 -27.19 1.17 -38.31
N ALA A 282 -26.69 -0.01 -37.93
CA ALA A 282 -26.01 -0.98 -38.80
C ALA A 282 -26.70 -2.36 -38.70
N ALA A 283 -27.90 -2.45 -39.28
CA ALA A 283 -28.88 -3.51 -39.06
C ALA A 283 -28.33 -4.97 -39.09
N SER A 284 -28.07 -5.53 -37.91
CA SER A 284 -28.03 -6.98 -37.68
C SER A 284 -28.39 -7.31 -36.23
N SER A 285 -29.35 -8.22 -36.02
CA SER A 285 -29.84 -8.60 -34.69
C SER A 285 -28.93 -9.63 -34.00
N GLY A 286 -27.65 -9.28 -33.85
CA GLY A 286 -26.67 -10.09 -33.12
C GLY A 286 -26.79 -9.92 -31.60
N SER A 287 -26.57 -11.00 -30.85
CA SER A 287 -26.32 -10.88 -29.40
C SER A 287 -24.97 -10.19 -29.19
N LEU A 288 -24.91 -9.12 -28.39
CA LEU A 288 -23.66 -8.41 -28.13
C LEU A 288 -22.61 -9.35 -27.52
N CYS A 289 -21.41 -9.37 -28.10
CA CYS A 289 -20.29 -10.10 -27.52
C CYS A 289 -19.92 -9.47 -26.15
N PRO A 290 -19.84 -10.24 -25.05
CA PRO A 290 -19.50 -9.70 -23.73
C PRO A 290 -18.15 -8.96 -23.69
N ILE A 291 -17.19 -9.38 -24.51
CA ILE A 291 -15.88 -8.71 -24.67
C ILE A 291 -16.05 -7.32 -25.31
N SER A 292 -16.99 -7.16 -26.25
CA SER A 292 -17.29 -5.85 -26.85
C SER A 292 -17.91 -4.89 -25.82
N VAL A 293 -18.86 -5.39 -25.02
CA VAL A 293 -19.46 -4.62 -23.91
C VAL A 293 -18.40 -4.19 -22.91
N LEU A 294 -17.52 -5.11 -22.49
CA LEU A 294 -16.45 -4.81 -21.52
C LEU A 294 -15.44 -3.80 -22.07
N ASN A 295 -15.01 -3.96 -23.33
CA ASN A 295 -14.11 -3.01 -23.98
C ASN A 295 -14.75 -1.62 -24.11
N HIS A 296 -16.04 -1.54 -24.46
CA HIS A 296 -16.73 -0.26 -24.52
C HIS A 296 -16.87 0.38 -23.12
N ALA A 297 -17.18 -0.42 -22.10
CA ALA A 297 -17.31 0.03 -20.72
C ALA A 297 -15.99 0.64 -20.18
N TYR A 298 -14.85 0.00 -20.44
CA TYR A 298 -13.52 0.56 -20.09
C TYR A 298 -13.18 1.84 -20.88
N ILE A 299 -13.42 1.87 -22.19
CA ILE A 299 -13.21 3.10 -22.99
C ILE A 299 -14.10 4.23 -22.46
N ARG A 300 -15.34 3.91 -22.05
CA ARG A 300 -16.30 4.89 -21.56
C ARG A 300 -15.87 5.52 -20.23
N LEU A 301 -15.05 4.84 -19.41
CA LEU A 301 -14.45 5.43 -18.19
C LEU A 301 -13.61 6.68 -18.51
N LEU A 302 -12.91 6.71 -19.65
CA LEU A 302 -12.12 7.88 -20.09
C LEU A 302 -12.98 9.10 -20.46
N THR A 303 -14.27 8.88 -20.77
CA THR A 303 -15.26 9.92 -21.08
C THR A 303 -16.25 10.16 -19.94
N TRP A 304 -16.05 9.53 -18.78
CA TRP A 304 -16.99 9.48 -17.68
C TRP A 304 -16.99 10.79 -16.87
N ASP A 305 -18.12 11.10 -16.25
CA ASP A 305 -18.16 12.17 -15.25
C ASP A 305 -17.80 11.60 -13.88
N HIS A 306 -16.57 11.86 -13.44
CA HIS A 306 -16.05 11.39 -12.16
C HIS A 306 -16.52 12.24 -10.96
N GLU A 307 -17.24 13.35 -11.18
CA GLU A 307 -17.80 14.16 -10.10
C GLU A 307 -19.21 13.65 -9.70
N SER A 308 -20.05 13.31 -10.68
CA SER A 308 -21.43 12.87 -10.41
C SER A 308 -21.64 11.35 -10.34
N LYS A 309 -20.75 10.54 -10.91
CA LYS A 309 -20.88 9.07 -10.93
C LYS A 309 -19.68 8.37 -10.28
N ALA A 310 -19.96 7.51 -9.31
CA ALA A 310 -18.99 6.64 -8.68
C ALA A 310 -18.27 5.71 -9.68
N PHE A 311 -17.05 5.29 -9.33
CA PHE A 311 -16.33 4.26 -10.07
C PHE A 311 -16.91 2.85 -9.81
N PRO A 312 -16.88 1.94 -10.79
CA PRO A 312 -17.23 0.54 -10.57
C PRO A 312 -16.34 -0.09 -9.48
N GLU A 313 -16.93 -0.89 -8.58
CA GLU A 313 -16.26 -1.40 -7.38
C GLU A 313 -15.00 -2.25 -7.69
N THR A 314 -14.96 -2.89 -8.87
CA THR A 314 -13.79 -3.64 -9.37
C THR A 314 -12.64 -2.78 -9.90
N VAL A 315 -12.83 -1.46 -10.05
CA VAL A 315 -11.90 -0.52 -10.70
C VAL A 315 -11.53 0.66 -9.76
N VAL A 316 -11.99 0.66 -8.51
CA VAL A 316 -11.74 1.74 -7.53
C VAL A 316 -10.26 1.99 -7.28
N MET A 317 -9.41 0.95 -7.31
CA MET A 317 -7.96 1.11 -7.12
C MET A 317 -7.29 1.89 -8.27
N ASP A 318 -7.83 1.78 -9.49
CA ASP A 318 -7.35 2.48 -10.68
C ASP A 318 -7.90 3.91 -10.85
N GLN A 319 -8.76 4.40 -9.94
CA GLN A 319 -9.49 5.67 -10.11
C GLN A 319 -8.59 6.83 -10.56
N ILE A 320 -7.43 7.02 -9.91
CA ILE A 320 -6.50 8.11 -10.22
C ILE A 320 -5.94 7.94 -11.64
N ARG A 321 -5.57 6.72 -12.04
CA ARG A 321 -5.05 6.41 -13.39
C ARG A 321 -6.08 6.71 -14.47
N PHE A 322 -7.37 6.42 -14.23
CA PHE A 322 -8.44 6.78 -15.15
C PHE A 322 -8.68 8.30 -15.23
N GLN A 323 -8.54 9.03 -14.13
CA GLN A 323 -8.60 10.49 -14.12
C GLN A 323 -7.42 11.12 -14.88
N GLU A 324 -6.20 10.61 -14.71
CA GLU A 324 -4.99 10.99 -15.46
C GLU A 324 -5.17 10.72 -16.96
N MET A 325 -5.58 9.50 -17.35
CA MET A 325 -5.84 9.17 -18.76
C MET A 325 -6.98 10.02 -19.37
N LYS A 326 -8.02 10.36 -18.62
CA LYS A 326 -9.06 11.32 -19.08
C LYS A 326 -8.47 12.70 -19.33
N LEU A 327 -7.56 13.18 -18.49
CA LEU A 327 -6.89 14.46 -18.67
C LEU A 327 -6.03 14.45 -19.95
N GLU A 328 -5.23 13.40 -20.16
CA GLU A 328 -4.46 13.22 -21.41
C GLU A 328 -5.36 13.18 -22.65
N VAL A 329 -6.43 12.38 -22.64
CA VAL A 329 -7.41 12.30 -23.75
C VAL A 329 -8.05 13.67 -24.02
N THR A 330 -8.35 14.43 -22.98
CA THR A 330 -8.92 15.78 -23.10
C THR A 330 -7.90 16.75 -23.72
N GLN A 331 -6.65 16.75 -23.25
CA GLN A 331 -5.57 17.56 -23.81
C GLN A 331 -5.26 17.19 -25.28
N ILE A 332 -5.25 15.91 -25.63
CA ILE A 332 -5.08 15.42 -27.01
C ILE A 332 -6.26 15.85 -27.89
N THR A 333 -7.49 15.83 -27.38
CA THR A 333 -8.69 16.28 -28.10
C THR A 333 -8.70 17.80 -28.32
N LEU A 334 -8.30 18.59 -27.32
CA LEU A 334 -8.12 20.04 -27.43
C LEU A 334 -6.99 20.38 -28.43
N LEU A 335 -5.85 19.69 -28.34
CA LEU A 335 -4.76 19.81 -29.31
C LEU A 335 -5.22 19.48 -30.74
N GLY A 336 -5.93 18.36 -30.93
CA GLY A 336 -6.43 17.94 -32.24
C GLY A 336 -7.44 18.92 -32.84
N THR A 337 -8.40 19.40 -32.04
CA THR A 337 -9.39 20.39 -32.49
C THR A 337 -8.77 21.75 -32.78
N LEU A 338 -7.85 22.24 -31.95
CA LEU A 338 -7.12 23.49 -32.20
C LEU A 338 -6.28 23.42 -33.49
N LEU A 339 -5.55 22.32 -33.70
CA LEU A 339 -4.78 22.11 -34.93
C LEU A 339 -5.68 22.03 -36.17
N LEU A 340 -6.84 21.38 -36.07
CA LEU A 340 -7.84 21.31 -37.14
C LEU A 340 -8.46 22.69 -37.44
N ILE A 341 -8.72 23.51 -36.42
CA ILE A 341 -9.17 24.91 -36.59
C ILE A 341 -8.08 25.75 -37.28
N ILE A 342 -6.81 25.63 -36.85
CA ILE A 342 -5.67 26.30 -37.48
C ILE A 342 -5.54 25.85 -38.96
N GLN A 343 -5.69 24.56 -39.24
CA GLN A 343 -5.61 24.04 -40.61
C GLN A 343 -6.74 24.52 -41.52
N ASN A 344 -7.96 24.67 -41.00
CA ASN A 344 -9.09 25.18 -41.80
C ASN A 344 -9.13 26.71 -41.93
N SER A 345 -8.47 27.45 -41.03
CA SER A 345 -8.41 28.92 -41.07
C SER A 345 -7.17 29.49 -41.76
N THR A 346 -6.13 28.67 -41.99
CA THR A 346 -4.87 29.12 -42.61
C THR A 346 -4.75 28.64 -44.06
N SER A 347 -4.19 29.48 -44.94
CA SER A 347 -3.95 29.15 -46.34
C SER A 347 -3.17 27.82 -46.53
N PRO A 348 -3.50 26.99 -47.53
CA PRO A 348 -2.84 25.70 -47.78
C PRO A 348 -1.31 25.78 -47.99
N SER A 349 -0.79 26.96 -48.36
CA SER A 349 0.65 27.23 -48.48
C SER A 349 1.40 27.21 -47.14
N VAL A 350 0.69 27.32 -46.01
CA VAL A 350 1.27 27.33 -44.66
C VAL A 350 1.04 25.98 -43.96
N THR A 351 -0.13 25.37 -44.15
CA THR A 351 -0.48 24.07 -43.54
C THR A 351 0.30 22.89 -44.14
N SER A 352 0.84 23.07 -45.35
CA SER A 352 1.81 22.15 -45.97
C SER A 352 3.22 22.21 -45.35
N ASN A 353 3.51 23.18 -44.47
CA ASN A 353 4.78 23.25 -43.74
C ASN A 353 4.71 22.44 -42.43
N THR A 354 5.29 21.25 -42.44
CA THR A 354 5.35 20.35 -41.27
C THR A 354 6.02 20.99 -40.06
N ALA A 355 7.12 21.72 -40.25
CA ALA A 355 7.85 22.38 -39.17
C ALA A 355 7.03 23.50 -38.49
N PHE A 356 6.12 24.16 -39.22
CA PHE A 356 5.15 25.08 -38.61
C PHE A 356 4.13 24.31 -37.76
N MET A 357 3.54 23.24 -38.31
CA MET A 357 2.57 22.40 -37.59
C MET A 357 3.17 21.78 -36.31
N ASP A 358 4.42 21.32 -36.36
CA ASP A 358 5.11 20.73 -35.20
C ASP A 358 5.47 21.78 -34.14
N ARG A 359 5.89 22.99 -34.55
CA ARG A 359 6.07 24.11 -33.61
C ARG A 359 4.75 24.52 -32.95
N MET A 360 3.63 24.52 -33.68
CA MET A 360 2.31 24.77 -33.11
C MET A 360 1.88 23.66 -32.14
N LYS A 361 2.18 22.37 -32.42
CA LYS A 361 1.95 21.27 -31.47
C LYS A 361 2.69 21.51 -30.16
N SER A 362 3.97 21.88 -30.20
CA SER A 362 4.76 22.16 -29.00
C SER A 362 4.20 23.34 -28.19
N ILE A 363 3.82 24.44 -28.86
CA ILE A 363 3.26 25.62 -28.19
C ILE A 363 1.89 25.30 -27.56
N ILE A 364 1.00 24.60 -28.28
CA ILE A 364 -0.33 24.24 -27.74
C ILE A 364 -0.20 23.25 -26.58
N ARG A 365 0.75 22.30 -26.62
CA ARG A 365 1.03 21.42 -25.48
C ARG A 365 1.49 22.20 -24.24
N LEU A 366 2.47 23.10 -24.38
CA LEU A 366 2.93 23.98 -23.29
C LEU A 366 1.82 24.88 -22.73
N LEU A 367 0.82 25.25 -23.53
CA LEU A 367 -0.35 26.04 -23.08
C LEU A 367 -1.46 25.21 -22.44
N LEU A 368 -1.46 23.88 -22.65
CA LEU A 368 -2.37 22.93 -21.99
C LEU A 368 -1.74 22.29 -20.74
N GLU A 369 -0.43 22.42 -20.57
CA GLU A 369 0.35 21.95 -19.42
C GLU A 369 -0.03 22.75 -18.16
N GLY A 370 -0.98 22.20 -17.39
CA GLY A 370 -1.61 22.84 -16.22
C GLY A 370 -3.12 23.09 -16.36
N VAL A 371 -3.69 22.96 -17.57
CA VAL A 371 -5.15 23.03 -17.76
C VAL A 371 -5.78 21.73 -17.28
N GLY A 372 -6.44 21.78 -16.11
CA GLY A 372 -7.14 20.64 -15.52
C GLY A 372 -6.38 19.85 -14.45
N SER A 373 -5.26 20.39 -13.92
CA SER A 373 -4.77 19.93 -12.61
C SER A 373 -5.73 20.39 -11.51
N PRO A 374 -6.05 19.54 -10.51
CA PRO A 374 -6.50 20.02 -9.20
C PRO A 374 -5.36 20.75 -8.45
#